data_AF-A0A7L2HV26-F1
#
_entry.id   AF-A0A7L2HV26-F1
#
_cell.length_a   1.000
_cell.length_b   1.000
_cell.length_c   1.000
_cell.angle_alpha   90.00
_cell.angle_beta   90.00
_cell.angle_gamma   90.00
#
_symmetry.space_group_name_H-M   'P 1'
#
loop_
_entity.id
_entity.type
_entity.pdbx_description
1 polymer ?
#
loop_
_entity_poly.entity_id
_entity_poly.type
_entity_poly.pdbx_seq_one_letter_code
_entity_poly.pdbx_strand_id
1 'polypeptide(L)' 'CPDCGKSFSDSSYFVQHQRLHIGDMPYVCCDCGKHFTWRSALIRHRRIHTGEKP' A
#
# COMPACT_ATOMS: atom_id res chain seq x y z
N CYS A 1 -10.79 5.97 -13.01
CA CYS A 1 -10.88 4.61 -12.47
C CYS A 1 -12.31 4.15 -12.65
N PRO A 2 -12.54 3.12 -13.48
CA PRO A 2 -13.89 2.64 -13.79
C PRO A 2 -14.61 2.08 -12.55
N ASP A 3 -13.86 1.51 -11.59
CA ASP A 3 -14.44 0.86 -10.41
C ASP A 3 -14.95 1.85 -9.33
N CYS A 4 -14.39 3.06 -9.27
CA CYS A 4 -14.72 4.03 -8.21
C CYS A 4 -14.88 5.48 -8.69
N GLY A 5 -14.87 5.72 -10.00
CA GLY A 5 -15.06 7.04 -10.61
C GLY A 5 -13.91 8.04 -10.40
N LYS A 6 -12.83 7.68 -9.69
CA LYS A 6 -11.70 8.61 -9.45
C LYS A 6 -10.92 8.92 -10.72
N SER A 7 -10.65 10.20 -10.96
CA SER A 7 -9.78 10.67 -12.05
C SER A 7 -8.36 10.91 -11.56
N PHE A 8 -7.38 10.59 -12.40
CA PHE A 8 -5.97 10.78 -12.14
C PHE A 8 -5.36 11.50 -13.34
N SER A 9 -4.51 12.49 -13.09
CA SER A 9 -3.80 13.25 -14.13
C SER A 9 -2.58 12.51 -14.69
N ASP A 10 -2.08 11.49 -13.97
CA ASP A 10 -0.90 10.72 -14.31
C ASP A 10 -1.22 9.21 -14.32
N SER A 11 -0.71 8.53 -15.34
CA SER A 11 -0.96 7.10 -15.57
C SER A 11 -0.31 6.23 -14.49
N SER A 12 0.85 6.63 -13.96
CA SER A 12 1.53 5.90 -12.88
C SER A 12 0.68 5.89 -11.62
N TYR A 13 0.09 7.04 -11.24
CA TYR A 13 -0.85 7.10 -10.11
C TYR A 13 -2.12 6.29 -10.36
N PHE A 14 -2.64 6.28 -11.60
CA PHE A 14 -3.79 5.46 -11.95
C PHE A 14 -3.50 3.95 -11.79
N VAL A 15 -2.38 3.47 -12.33
CA VAL A 15 -1.96 2.06 -12.21
C VAL A 15 -1.72 1.69 -10.74
N GLN A 16 -1.07 2.57 -9.98
CA GLN A 16 -0.88 2.39 -8.53
C GLN A 16 -2.22 2.29 -7.80
N HIS A 17 -3.19 3.12 -8.17
CA HIS A 17 -4.53 3.06 -7.60
C HIS A 17 -5.27 1.75 -7.92
N GLN A 18 -5.14 1.23 -9.15
CA GLN A 18 -5.80 -0.03 -9.53
C GLN A 18 -5.36 -1.22 -8.67
N ARG A 19 -4.12 -1.24 -8.15
CA ARG A 19 -3.64 -2.28 -7.23
C ARG A 19 -4.50 -2.43 -5.97
N LEU A 20 -5.16 -1.34 -5.54
CA LEU A 20 -6.07 -1.37 -4.39
C LEU A 20 -7.35 -2.16 -4.67
N HIS A 21 -7.84 -2.16 -5.90
CA HIS A 21 -9.07 -2.86 -6.28
C HIS A 21 -8.86 -4.36 -6.42
N ILE A 22 -7.73 -4.77 -6.99
CA ILE A 22 -7.38 -6.18 -7.13
C ILE A 22 -6.85 -6.80 -5.83
N GLY A 23 -6.70 -6.01 -4.77
CA GLY A 23 -6.13 -6.46 -3.51
C GLY A 23 -4.64 -6.85 -3.62
N ASP A 24 -3.95 -6.37 -4.66
CA ASP A 24 -2.54 -6.67 -4.89
C ASP A 24 -1.71 -5.92 -3.85
N MET A 25 -1.35 -6.66 -2.81
CA MET A 25 -0.57 -6.19 -1.68
C MET A 25 0.66 -7.07 -1.53
N PRO A 26 1.68 -6.90 -2.40
CA PRO A 26 2.83 -7.79 -2.46
C PRO A 26 3.76 -7.63 -1.24
N TYR A 27 3.54 -6.61 -0.41
CA TYR A 27 4.36 -6.33 0.75
C TYR A 27 3.68 -6.86 2.01
N VAL A 28 4.19 -7.96 2.55
CA VAL A 28 3.71 -8.56 3.79
C VAL A 28 4.63 -8.20 4.97
N CYS A 29 4.03 -7.91 6.12
CA CYS A 29 4.76 -7.77 7.37
C CYS A 29 5.00 -9.15 7.98
N CYS A 30 6.27 -9.51 8.18
CA CYS A 30 6.63 -10.82 8.76
C CYS A 30 6.24 -10.94 10.24
N ASP A 31 6.13 -9.83 10.97
CA ASP A 31 5.83 -9.83 12.41
C ASP A 31 4.35 -10.14 12.69
N CYS A 32 3.42 -9.73 11.81
CA CYS A 32 1.98 -9.86 12.04
C CYS A 32 1.16 -10.35 10.83
N GLY A 33 1.79 -10.66 9.70
CA GLY A 33 1.13 -11.15 8.48
C GLY A 33 0.30 -10.08 7.74
N LYS A 34 0.36 -8.80 8.14
CA LYS A 34 -0.43 -7.74 7.52
C LYS A 34 0.12 -7.37 6.13
N HIS A 35 -0.78 -7.22 5.17
CA HIS A 35 -0.44 -6.93 3.78
C HIS A 35 -0.53 -5.42 3.49
N PHE A 36 0.33 -4.93 2.59
CA PHE A 36 0.43 -3.54 2.19
C PHE A 36 0.64 -3.43 0.67
N THR A 37 0.04 -2.42 0.07
CA THR A 37 0.21 -2.10 -1.36
C THR A 37 1.55 -1.43 -1.67
N TRP A 38 2.16 -0.77 -0.67
CA TRP A 38 3.39 0.02 -0.83
C TRP A 38 4.48 -0.38 0.16
N ARG A 39 5.72 -0.47 -0.33
CA ARG A 39 6.90 -0.72 0.52
C ARG A 39 7.05 0.34 1.62
N SER A 40 6.82 1.61 1.31
CA SER A 40 6.87 2.70 2.29
C SER A 40 5.84 2.54 3.40
N ALA A 41 4.64 2.05 3.08
CA ALA A 41 3.60 1.76 4.07
C ALA A 41 4.02 0.60 4.99
N LEU A 42 4.61 -0.46 4.44
CA LEU A 42 5.19 -1.56 5.23
C LEU A 42 6.32 -1.08 6.14
N ILE A 43 7.26 -0.27 5.64
CA ILE A 43 8.38 0.25 6.43
C ILE A 43 7.86 1.10 7.59
N ARG A 44 6.93 2.02 7.32
CA ARG A 44 6.30 2.84 8.37
C ARG A 44 5.55 1.98 9.37
N HIS A 45 4.84 0.96 8.90
CA HIS A 45 4.15 0.01 9.77
C HIS A 45 5.13 -0.74 10.67
N ARG A 46 6.26 -1.22 10.15
CA ARG A 46 7.24 -2.00 10.92
C ARG A 46 7.78 -1.25 12.14
N ARG A 47 7.82 0.09 12.10
CA ARG A 47 8.23 0.93 13.24
C ARG A 47 7.36 0.72 14.48
N ILE A 48 6.10 0.30 14.32
CA ILE A 48 5.23 0.00 15.47
C ILE A 48 5.70 -1.25 16.22
N HIS A 49 6.34 -2.20 15.52
CA HIS A 49 6.83 -3.45 16.10
C HIS A 49 8.19 -3.26 16.74
N THR A 50 9.04 -2.43 16.13
CA THR A 50 10.37 -2.12 16.68
C THR A 50 10.32 -1.13 17.83
N GLY A 51 9.20 -0.43 18.03
CA GLY A 51 9.09 0.63 19.04
C GLY A 51 9.98 1.84 18.74
N GLU A 52 10.52 1.94 17.52
CA GLU A 52 11.26 3.11 17.06
C GLU A 52 10.28 4.29 16.94
N LYS A 53 10.27 5.13 17.98
CA LYS A 53 9.60 6.43 17.95
C LYS A 53 10.30 7.36 16.94
N PRO A 54 9.59 8.35 16.36
CA PRO A 54 10.16 9.35 15.47
C PRO A 54 11.35 10.07 16.10
#